data_AF-A0A7V2JXH1-F1
#
_entry.id   AF-A0A7V2JXH1-F1
#
_cell.length_a   1.000
_cell.length_b   1.000
_cell.length_c   1.000
_cell.angle_alpha   90.00
_cell.angle_beta   90.00
_cell.angle_gamma   90.00
#
_symmetry.space_group_name_H-M   'P 1'
#
loop_
_entity.id
_entity.type
_entity.pdbx_description
1 polymer ?
#
loop_
_entity_poly.entity_id
_entity_poly.type
_entity_poly.pdbx_seq_one_letter_code
_entity_poly.pdbx_strand_id
1 'polypeptide(L)'
;MKRSIVIGIATGLVLVFSLAASVGAEETLFFPGSYYLISIGAATSDVDSLVQTGQQQGFTVVTLSDAGLSSYRGTQSTEEPESDLITAKSLLYADGARFLLRVQGERFDYEVRPGDKGYDLVLIPHEDMTASSLVSDVLTALQQLGIVGDEVDMEYKTFVLNPEKSEAPPEGVAIDSNLYNLMIAPDWLAAATKLNLDRTGLRVSVIAEKVPGGAIPEQFAPYVVSQTDTLAKLLLPIEDLVKLASDSGIGYVRPPYQPHPAVP
;
A
#
# COMPACT_ATOMS: atom_id res chain seq x y z
N MET A 1 21.79 1.61 -18.81
CA MET A 1 22.13 1.82 -17.38
C MET A 1 21.38 0.78 -16.57
N LYS A 2 22.09 -0.14 -15.93
CA LYS A 2 21.48 -1.17 -15.07
C LYS A 2 21.00 -0.47 -13.79
N ARG A 3 19.70 -0.46 -13.52
CA ARG A 3 19.16 -0.03 -12.22
C ARG A 3 19.27 -1.23 -11.28
N SER A 4 20.08 -1.09 -10.24
CA SER A 4 20.28 -2.13 -9.23
C SER A 4 19.18 -2.02 -8.19
N ILE A 5 18.33 -3.03 -8.08
CA ILE A 5 17.49 -3.22 -6.89
C ILE A 5 18.45 -3.61 -5.75
N VAL A 6 18.62 -2.74 -4.76
CA VAL A 6 19.36 -3.07 -3.53
C VAL A 6 18.35 -3.72 -2.59
N ILE A 7 18.53 -5.01 -2.32
CA ILE A 7 17.80 -5.74 -1.28
C ILE A 7 18.65 -5.61 -0.01
N GLY A 8 18.20 -4.80 0.95
CA GLY A 8 18.77 -4.76 2.28
C GLY A 8 18.08 -5.78 3.18
N ILE A 9 18.87 -6.62 3.88
CA ILE A 9 18.38 -7.51 4.93
C ILE A 9 18.95 -7.01 6.25
N ALA A 10 18.09 -6.55 7.15
CA ALA A 10 18.44 -6.28 8.54
C ALA A 10 17.77 -7.34 9.43
N THR A 11 18.42 -8.49 9.60
CA THR A 11 17.93 -9.53 10.52
C THR A 11 18.26 -9.14 11.96
N GLY A 12 17.25 -8.90 12.81
CA GLY A 12 17.39 -8.78 14.27
C GLY A 12 16.06 -9.13 14.93
N LEU A 13 15.89 -10.32 15.53
CA LEU A 13 16.36 -10.77 16.85
C LEU A 13 15.70 -9.98 18.01
N VAL A 14 14.91 -10.71 18.81
CA VAL A 14 14.54 -10.51 20.22
C VAL A 14 15.01 -9.19 20.81
N LEU A 15 14.09 -8.39 21.36
CA LEU A 15 14.30 -7.14 22.13
C LEU A 15 15.42 -7.22 23.19
N VAL A 16 16.66 -7.29 22.71
CA VAL A 16 17.95 -7.24 23.37
C VAL A 16 18.83 -6.55 22.34
N PHE A 17 18.93 -5.22 22.43
CA PHE A 17 19.94 -4.47 21.70
C PHE A 17 21.32 -4.89 22.19
N SER A 18 21.93 -5.92 21.58
CA SER A 18 23.39 -6.00 21.48
C SER A 18 23.85 -5.19 20.27
N LEU A 19 23.54 -3.88 20.30
CA LEU A 19 24.35 -2.88 19.61
C LEU A 19 25.73 -2.98 20.25
N ALA A 20 26.70 -3.52 19.53
CA ALA A 20 28.09 -3.22 19.83
C ALA A 20 28.21 -1.69 19.69
N ALA A 21 28.16 -1.00 20.82
CA ALA A 21 28.37 0.43 20.92
C ALA A 21 29.82 0.74 20.54
N SER A 22 30.12 0.83 19.24
CA SER A 22 31.13 1.75 18.79
C SER A 22 30.52 3.14 18.91
N VAL A 23 31.05 3.94 19.82
CA VAL A 23 30.82 5.38 19.88
C VAL A 23 31.26 5.96 18.54
N GLY A 24 30.32 6.13 17.62
CA GLY A 24 30.50 6.57 16.25
C GLY A 24 29.11 6.78 15.65
N ALA A 25 28.93 7.91 14.95
CA ALA A 25 27.67 8.44 14.42
C ALA A 25 26.59 7.37 14.11
N GLU A 26 25.34 7.61 14.55
CA GLU A 26 24.20 6.84 14.05
C GLU A 26 24.22 6.88 12.51
N GLU A 27 24.20 5.71 11.88
CA GLU A 27 24.21 5.61 10.42
C GLU A 27 22.85 6.08 9.89
N THR A 28 22.87 7.11 9.05
CA THR A 28 21.70 7.53 8.27
C THR A 28 21.34 6.40 7.31
N LEU A 29 20.09 5.92 7.38
CA LEU A 29 19.61 4.82 6.54
C LEU A 29 18.62 5.28 5.47
N PHE A 30 17.86 6.33 5.75
CA PHE A 30 16.80 6.81 4.89
C PHE A 30 17.08 8.24 4.46
N PHE A 31 17.01 8.51 3.15
CA PHE A 31 17.46 9.75 2.54
C PHE A 31 16.36 10.39 1.69
N PRO A 32 16.26 11.73 1.68
CA PRO A 32 15.33 12.45 0.81
C PRO A 32 15.50 12.10 -0.67
N GLY A 33 14.40 12.17 -1.42
CA GLY A 33 14.38 11.81 -2.84
C GLY A 33 14.22 10.31 -3.12
N SER A 34 14.09 9.49 -2.07
CA SER A 34 13.69 8.09 -2.14
C SER A 34 12.46 7.84 -1.29
N TYR A 35 11.79 6.72 -1.52
CA TYR A 35 10.84 6.13 -0.57
C TYR A 35 11.16 4.66 -0.36
N TYR A 36 10.73 4.14 0.78
CA TYR A 36 11.11 2.83 1.27
C TYR A 36 9.85 2.03 1.55
N LEU A 37 9.75 0.83 1.01
CA LEU A 37 8.68 -0.12 1.30
C LEU A 37 9.25 -1.16 2.27
N ILE A 38 8.83 -1.11 3.53
CA ILE A 38 9.31 -1.93 4.63
C ILE A 38 8.21 -2.92 5.00
N SER A 39 8.45 -4.22 4.92
CA SER A 39 7.48 -5.22 5.37
C SER A 39 7.34 -5.14 6.89
N ILE A 40 6.12 -5.00 7.40
CA ILE A 40 5.85 -4.97 8.85
C ILE A 40 5.03 -6.17 9.35
N GLY A 41 4.68 -7.09 8.46
CA GLY A 41 3.96 -8.32 8.81
C GLY A 41 2.47 -8.09 9.06
N ALA A 42 1.85 -9.00 9.81
CA ALA A 42 0.42 -8.91 10.11
C ALA A 42 0.15 -7.82 11.16
N ALA A 43 -0.96 -7.09 10.97
CA ALA A 43 -1.43 -6.14 11.97
C ALA A 43 -1.86 -6.86 13.26
N THR A 44 -1.57 -6.28 14.42
CA THR A 44 -1.91 -6.91 15.72
C THR A 44 -3.36 -6.66 16.15
N SER A 45 -3.96 -5.55 15.70
CA SER A 45 -5.36 -5.21 15.95
C SER A 45 -6.25 -5.51 14.75
N ASP A 46 -7.51 -5.83 15.03
CA ASP A 46 -8.55 -5.87 13.99
C ASP A 46 -8.91 -4.45 13.51
N VAL A 47 -9.52 -4.38 12.32
CA VAL A 47 -9.84 -3.10 11.67
C VAL A 47 -10.84 -2.26 12.47
N ASP A 48 -11.79 -2.87 13.17
CA ASP A 48 -12.79 -2.11 13.94
C ASP A 48 -12.14 -1.41 15.14
N SER A 49 -11.24 -2.13 15.85
CA SER A 49 -10.42 -1.57 16.92
C SER A 49 -9.50 -0.45 16.42
N LEU A 50 -8.91 -0.60 15.23
CA LEU A 50 -8.10 0.44 14.59
C LEU A 50 -8.92 1.68 14.23
N VAL A 51 -10.12 1.50 13.67
CA VAL A 51 -11.05 2.58 13.35
C VAL A 51 -11.41 3.37 14.61
N GLN A 52 -11.78 2.68 15.70
CA GLN A 52 -12.12 3.33 16.96
C GLN A 52 -10.93 4.12 17.53
N THR A 53 -9.74 3.53 17.51
CA THR A 53 -8.52 4.17 18.03
C THR A 53 -8.12 5.37 17.18
N GLY A 54 -8.16 5.24 15.85
CA GLY A 54 -7.87 6.33 14.92
C GLY A 54 -8.81 7.52 15.11
N GLN A 55 -10.11 7.28 15.28
CA GLN A 55 -11.08 8.33 15.60
C GLN A 55 -10.74 9.05 16.92
N GLN A 56 -10.39 8.31 17.97
CA GLN A 56 -10.00 8.89 19.27
C GLN A 56 -8.71 9.71 19.19
N GLN A 57 -7.79 9.33 18.29
CA GLN A 57 -6.55 10.06 18.02
C GLN A 57 -6.73 11.23 17.03
N GLY A 58 -7.96 11.49 16.56
CA GLY A 58 -8.25 12.63 15.70
C GLY A 58 -7.97 12.41 14.21
N PHE A 59 -7.75 11.17 13.77
CA PHE A 59 -7.60 10.87 12.35
C PHE A 59 -8.87 11.22 11.58
N THR A 60 -8.70 11.60 10.32
CA THR A 60 -9.82 11.49 9.37
C THR A 60 -10.00 10.01 9.07
N VAL A 61 -11.19 9.47 9.34
CA VAL A 61 -11.48 8.05 9.16
C VAL A 61 -12.54 7.88 8.09
N VAL A 62 -12.24 7.03 7.10
CA VAL A 62 -13.16 6.64 6.04
C VAL A 62 -13.33 5.14 6.09
N THR A 63 -14.56 4.65 6.18
CA THR A 63 -14.85 3.21 6.23
C THR A 63 -15.79 2.86 5.09
N LEU A 64 -15.34 1.99 4.20
CA LEU A 64 -16.14 1.38 3.15
C LEU A 64 -16.58 -0.02 3.59
N SER A 65 -17.90 -0.24 3.59
CA SER A 65 -18.54 -1.50 3.94
C SER A 65 -19.67 -1.83 2.97
N ASP A 66 -20.31 -2.98 3.15
CA ASP A 66 -21.51 -3.34 2.39
C ASP A 66 -22.69 -2.36 2.64
N ALA A 67 -22.69 -1.67 3.78
CA ALA A 67 -23.66 -0.62 4.09
C ALA A 67 -23.36 0.72 3.40
N GLY A 68 -22.25 0.82 2.68
CA GLY A 68 -21.77 2.03 2.02
C GLY A 68 -20.59 2.68 2.75
N LEU A 69 -20.35 3.93 2.39
CA LEU A 69 -19.27 4.77 2.93
C LEU A 69 -19.75 5.46 4.21
N SER A 70 -18.95 5.39 5.27
CA SER A 70 -19.09 6.23 6.45
C SER A 70 -17.79 7.01 6.69
N SER A 71 -17.89 8.20 7.26
CA SER A 71 -16.75 9.10 7.37
C SER A 71 -16.79 9.95 8.64
N TYR A 72 -15.61 10.20 9.19
CA TYR A 72 -15.42 10.91 10.44
C TYR A 72 -14.18 11.81 10.40
N ARG A 73 -14.24 12.96 11.09
CA ARG A 73 -13.07 13.75 11.49
C ARG A 73 -12.87 13.59 12.99
N GLY A 74 -11.87 12.80 13.38
CA GLY A 74 -11.79 12.28 14.74
C GLY A 74 -13.04 11.50 15.09
N THR A 75 -13.72 11.86 16.17
CA THR A 75 -14.96 11.21 16.62
C THR A 75 -16.24 11.79 16.01
N GLN A 76 -16.14 12.84 15.20
CA GLN A 76 -17.30 13.53 14.62
C GLN A 76 -17.61 12.98 13.22
N SER A 77 -18.82 12.47 13.00
CA SER A 77 -19.26 12.04 11.67
C SER A 77 -19.36 13.23 10.71
N THR A 78 -19.06 13.00 9.43
CA THR A 78 -19.11 14.00 8.37
C THR A 78 -19.73 13.42 7.10
N GLU A 79 -20.35 14.28 6.30
CA GLU A 79 -20.91 13.98 4.97
C GLU A 79 -20.05 14.58 3.84
N GLU A 80 -18.83 15.03 4.15
CA GLU A 80 -17.87 15.48 3.14
C GLU A 80 -17.59 14.36 2.12
N PRO A 81 -17.42 14.70 0.83
CA PRO A 81 -17.15 13.70 -0.19
C PRO A 81 -15.81 13.02 0.05
N GLU A 82 -15.72 11.73 -0.30
CA GLU A 82 -14.50 10.93 -0.12
C GLU A 82 -13.26 11.62 -0.72
N SER A 83 -13.41 12.27 -1.89
CA SER A 83 -12.33 12.99 -2.58
C SER A 83 -11.64 14.04 -1.71
N ASP A 84 -12.36 14.66 -0.79
CA ASP A 84 -11.86 15.74 0.07
C ASP A 84 -11.28 15.16 1.37
N LEU A 85 -11.80 14.03 1.82
CA LEU A 85 -11.34 13.34 3.02
C LEU A 85 -10.01 12.62 2.78
N ILE A 86 -9.84 11.99 1.60
CA ILE A 86 -8.62 11.26 1.26
C ILE A 86 -7.40 12.18 1.03
N THR A 87 -7.55 13.50 1.10
CA THR A 87 -6.42 14.45 1.09
C THR A 87 -6.01 14.89 2.50
N ALA A 88 -6.62 14.35 3.56
CA ALA A 88 -6.26 14.67 4.93
C ALA A 88 -4.81 14.25 5.24
N LYS A 89 -4.11 15.08 6.03
CA LYS A 89 -2.74 14.79 6.49
C LYS A 89 -2.67 13.50 7.32
N SER A 90 -3.67 13.26 8.17
CA SER A 90 -3.81 12.04 8.96
C SER A 90 -5.09 11.32 8.55
N LEU A 91 -4.94 10.19 7.88
CA LEU A 91 -6.01 9.42 7.28
C LEU A 91 -5.95 7.96 7.76
N LEU A 92 -7.08 7.39 8.12
CA LEU A 92 -7.28 5.95 8.24
C LEU A 92 -8.44 5.56 7.32
N TYR A 93 -8.14 4.78 6.28
CA TYR A 93 -9.10 4.27 5.33
C TYR A 93 -9.30 2.77 5.57
N ALA A 94 -10.49 2.36 5.98
CA ALA A 94 -10.86 0.96 6.16
C ALA A 94 -11.70 0.47 4.97
N ASP A 95 -11.38 -0.70 4.43
CA ASP A 95 -12.09 -1.36 3.33
C ASP A 95 -12.27 -2.86 3.65
N GLY A 96 -13.38 -3.19 4.31
CA GLY A 96 -13.59 -4.52 4.88
C GLY A 96 -12.52 -4.86 5.93
N ALA A 97 -11.83 -5.98 5.76
CA ALA A 97 -10.75 -6.42 6.64
C ALA A 97 -9.38 -5.77 6.35
N ARG A 98 -9.32 -4.82 5.40
CA ARG A 98 -8.10 -4.09 5.04
C ARG A 98 -8.16 -2.67 5.58
N PHE A 99 -6.99 -2.09 5.83
CA PHE A 99 -6.88 -0.67 6.10
C PHE A 99 -5.67 -0.05 5.42
N LEU A 100 -5.72 1.26 5.23
CA LEU A 100 -4.60 2.11 4.87
C LEU A 100 -4.54 3.24 5.88
N LEU A 101 -3.42 3.40 6.57
CA LEU A 101 -3.18 4.51 7.48
C LEU A 101 -2.09 5.40 6.89
N ARG A 102 -2.33 6.69 6.78
CA ARG A 102 -1.37 7.66 6.25
C ARG A 102 -1.20 8.83 7.20
N VAL A 103 0.04 9.24 7.41
CA VAL A 103 0.39 10.47 8.12
C VAL A 103 1.38 11.26 7.28
N GLN A 104 1.02 12.51 6.99
CA GLN A 104 1.86 13.48 6.30
C GLN A 104 2.42 14.47 7.30
N GLY A 105 3.75 14.52 7.39
CA GLY A 105 4.49 15.27 8.40
C GLY A 105 5.52 16.21 7.78
N GLU A 106 6.16 17.01 8.64
CA GLU A 106 7.20 17.94 8.18
C GLU A 106 8.51 17.20 7.86
N ARG A 107 8.90 16.23 8.70
CA ARG A 107 10.17 15.48 8.59
C ARG A 107 10.09 14.26 7.68
N PHE A 108 8.92 13.65 7.60
CA PHE A 108 8.64 12.48 6.79
C PHE A 108 7.13 12.33 6.61
N ASP A 109 6.75 11.61 5.57
CA ASP A 109 5.44 11.02 5.41
C ASP A 109 5.55 9.50 5.57
N TYR A 110 4.48 8.88 6.06
CA TYR A 110 4.36 7.43 6.00
C TYR A 110 2.95 6.95 5.70
N GLU A 111 2.88 5.77 5.07
CA GLU A 111 1.65 5.04 4.78
C GLU A 111 1.83 3.59 5.21
N VAL A 112 0.93 3.07 6.05
CA VAL A 112 0.80 1.64 6.30
C VAL A 112 -0.35 1.13 5.46
N ARG A 113 -0.11 0.07 4.68
CA ARG A 113 -1.11 -0.49 3.75
C ARG A 113 -0.92 -2.00 3.57
N PRO A 114 -1.89 -2.71 2.98
CA PRO A 114 -1.75 -4.12 2.69
C PRO A 114 -0.52 -4.41 1.81
N GLY A 115 0.15 -5.51 2.09
CA GLY A 115 1.32 -6.01 1.38
C GLY A 115 1.29 -7.53 1.26
N ASP A 116 2.26 -8.11 0.56
CA ASP A 116 2.29 -9.55 0.24
C ASP A 116 2.34 -10.44 1.50
N LYS A 117 3.06 -9.98 2.54
CA LYS A 117 3.23 -10.70 3.82
C LYS A 117 2.37 -10.12 4.96
N GLY A 118 1.30 -9.38 4.64
CA GLY A 118 0.45 -8.70 5.61
C GLY A 118 0.32 -7.22 5.30
N TYR A 119 1.11 -6.39 5.98
CA TYR A 119 1.17 -4.95 5.78
C TYR A 119 2.60 -4.50 5.48
N ASP A 120 2.70 -3.46 4.67
CA ASP A 120 3.93 -2.73 4.40
C ASP A 120 3.82 -1.30 4.95
N LEU A 121 4.93 -0.81 5.49
CA LEU A 121 5.17 0.59 5.79
C LEU A 121 5.91 1.23 4.61
N VAL A 122 5.24 2.16 3.93
CA VAL A 122 5.87 3.11 3.01
C VAL A 122 6.38 4.29 3.83
N LEU A 123 7.67 4.56 3.74
CA LEU A 123 8.30 5.72 4.37
C LEU A 123 8.86 6.65 3.30
N ILE A 124 8.54 7.95 3.41
CA ILE A 124 9.08 9.01 2.55
C ILE A 124 9.78 10.04 3.45
N PRO A 125 11.12 9.96 3.60
CA PRO A 125 11.85 10.96 4.36
C PRO A 125 11.92 12.31 3.62
N HIS A 126 11.72 13.41 4.33
CA HIS A 126 11.97 14.77 3.84
C HIS A 126 13.34 15.29 4.27
N GLU A 127 13.93 14.67 5.29
CA GLU A 127 15.29 14.86 5.76
C GLU A 127 15.97 13.51 6.03
N ASP A 128 17.29 13.53 6.18
CA ASP A 128 18.09 12.34 6.54
C ASP A 128 17.59 11.73 7.85
N MET A 129 17.31 10.43 7.83
CA MET A 129 16.71 9.72 8.95
C MET A 129 17.51 8.47 9.34
N THR A 130 17.73 8.30 10.65
CA THR A 130 18.42 7.15 11.24
C THR A 130 17.44 6.04 11.60
N ALA A 131 17.95 4.83 11.86
CA ALA A 131 17.13 3.73 12.40
C ALA A 131 16.42 4.13 13.70
N SER A 132 17.10 4.88 14.56
CA SER A 132 16.59 5.34 15.85
C SER A 132 15.36 6.24 15.67
N SER A 133 15.43 7.18 14.72
CA SER A 133 14.32 8.08 14.39
C SER A 133 13.11 7.31 13.83
N LEU A 134 13.34 6.27 13.01
CA LEU A 134 12.24 5.41 12.54
C LEU A 134 11.52 4.75 13.72
N VAL A 135 12.28 4.19 14.67
CA VAL A 135 11.72 3.48 15.82
C VAL A 135 10.95 4.45 16.72
N SER A 136 11.56 5.58 17.08
CA SER A 136 10.96 6.55 18.01
C SER A 136 9.75 7.25 17.42
N ASP A 137 9.80 7.64 16.14
CA ASP A 137 8.83 8.57 15.57
C ASP A 137 7.72 7.85 14.77
N VAL A 138 8.00 6.66 14.24
CA VAL A 138 7.05 5.90 13.40
C VAL A 138 6.61 4.61 14.10
N LEU A 139 7.54 3.69 14.38
CA LEU A 139 7.15 2.36 14.90
C LEU A 139 6.50 2.44 16.27
N THR A 140 6.94 3.35 17.14
CA THR A 140 6.30 3.60 18.45
C THR A 140 4.85 4.06 18.29
N ALA A 141 4.57 4.95 17.32
CA ALA A 141 3.20 5.40 17.05
C ALA A 141 2.34 4.27 16.48
N LEU A 142 2.90 3.46 15.58
CA LEU A 142 2.22 2.28 15.04
C LEU A 142 1.94 1.21 16.11
N GLN A 143 2.84 1.05 17.09
CA GLN A 143 2.65 0.14 18.22
C GLN A 143 1.52 0.63 19.13
N GLN A 144 1.45 1.93 19.39
CA GLN A 144 0.36 2.55 20.17
C GLN A 144 -1.01 2.41 19.49
N LEU A 145 -1.03 2.40 18.16
CA LEU A 145 -2.22 2.11 17.36
C LEU A 145 -2.55 0.62 17.28
N GLY A 146 -1.66 -0.27 17.77
CA GLY A 146 -1.83 -1.71 17.65
C GLY A 146 -1.72 -2.20 16.20
N ILE A 147 -0.87 -1.56 15.40
CA ILE A 147 -0.55 -1.99 14.04
C ILE A 147 0.64 -2.94 14.06
N VAL A 148 1.71 -2.60 14.77
CA VAL A 148 2.89 -3.46 14.92
C VAL A 148 2.96 -4.07 16.31
N GLY A 149 3.53 -5.27 16.40
CA GLY A 149 3.86 -5.91 17.67
C GLY A 149 5.21 -5.46 18.22
N ASP A 150 5.74 -6.23 19.17
CA ASP A 150 7.04 -5.97 19.79
C ASP A 150 8.23 -6.28 18.87
N GLU A 151 8.00 -7.05 17.80
CA GLU A 151 9.02 -7.45 16.82
C GLU A 151 8.54 -7.10 15.40
N VAL A 152 9.42 -6.46 14.63
CA VAL A 152 9.20 -6.12 13.22
C VAL A 152 10.46 -6.51 12.45
N ASP A 153 10.32 -7.42 11.49
CA ASP A 153 11.41 -7.80 10.59
C ASP A 153 11.53 -6.77 9.46
N MET A 154 12.55 -5.92 9.53
CA MET A 154 12.72 -4.78 8.63
C MET A 154 13.44 -5.15 7.33
N GLU A 155 12.83 -6.02 6.53
CA GLU A 155 13.18 -6.14 5.11
C GLU A 155 12.59 -4.96 4.34
N TYR A 156 13.42 -4.24 3.58
CA TYR A 156 12.94 -3.11 2.80
C TYR A 156 13.45 -3.06 1.37
N LYS A 157 12.62 -2.46 0.51
CA LYS A 157 12.95 -2.10 -0.87
C LYS A 157 13.02 -0.59 -0.98
N THR A 158 14.00 -0.10 -1.72
CA THR A 158 14.18 1.34 -1.97
C THR A 158 13.75 1.69 -3.38
N PHE A 159 13.02 2.79 -3.51
CA PHE A 159 12.57 3.34 -4.78
C PHE A 159 12.91 4.83 -4.86
N VAL A 160 13.18 5.30 -6.08
CA VAL A 160 13.38 6.73 -6.32
C VAL A 160 12.03 7.44 -6.27
N LEU A 161 11.95 8.54 -5.54
CA LEU A 161 10.76 9.39 -5.51
C LEU A 161 10.69 10.19 -6.82
N ASN A 162 9.52 10.18 -7.47
CA ASN A 162 9.29 10.84 -8.77
C ASN A 162 10.30 10.43 -9.87
N PRO A 163 10.40 9.13 -10.21
CA PRO A 163 11.36 8.68 -11.19
C PRO A 163 10.99 9.17 -12.59
N GLU A 164 11.99 9.53 -13.41
CA GLU A 164 11.78 9.91 -14.82
C GLU A 164 11.17 8.79 -15.67
N LYS A 165 11.39 7.54 -15.25
CA LYS A 165 10.86 6.34 -15.88
C LYS A 165 10.29 5.43 -14.81
N SER A 166 9.05 5.02 -15.04
CA SER A 166 8.38 3.96 -14.29
C SER A 166 9.24 2.73 -14.12
N GLU A 167 9.08 2.05 -12.99
CA GLU A 167 9.70 0.76 -12.78
C GLU A 167 8.99 -0.30 -13.63
N ALA A 168 9.79 -1.21 -14.19
CA ALA A 168 9.25 -2.34 -14.92
C ALA A 168 8.68 -3.38 -13.96
N PRO A 169 7.60 -4.08 -14.33
CA PRO A 169 7.15 -5.25 -13.58
C PRO A 169 8.27 -6.29 -13.42
N PRO A 170 8.22 -7.15 -12.38
CA PRO A 170 9.15 -8.24 -12.23
C PRO A 170 9.12 -9.18 -13.44
N GLU A 171 10.24 -9.85 -13.71
CA GLU A 171 10.33 -10.81 -14.80
C GLU A 171 9.28 -11.92 -14.64
N GLY A 172 8.61 -12.27 -15.74
CA GLY A 172 7.54 -13.28 -15.76
C GLY A 172 6.18 -12.79 -15.28
N VAL A 173 6.04 -11.55 -14.80
CA VAL A 173 4.75 -10.98 -14.36
C VAL A 173 4.12 -10.22 -15.52
N ALA A 174 3.02 -10.76 -16.05
CA ALA A 174 2.32 -10.21 -17.21
C ALA A 174 1.26 -9.20 -16.76
N ILE A 175 1.68 -7.97 -16.46
CA ILE A 175 0.81 -6.89 -15.97
C ILE A 175 1.04 -5.57 -16.72
N ASP A 176 -0.02 -4.80 -16.88
CA ASP A 176 0.05 -3.41 -17.34
C ASP A 176 0.91 -2.56 -16.41
N SER A 177 1.76 -1.72 -17.00
CA SER A 177 2.71 -0.91 -16.24
C SER A 177 2.01 0.06 -15.29
N ASN A 178 0.83 0.61 -15.62
CA ASN A 178 0.14 1.51 -14.70
C ASN A 178 -0.38 0.76 -13.47
N LEU A 179 -0.88 -0.47 -13.63
CA LEU A 179 -1.28 -1.29 -12.48
C LEU A 179 -0.10 -1.66 -11.60
N TYR A 180 1.05 -2.02 -12.19
CA TYR A 180 2.26 -2.26 -11.40
C TYR A 180 2.76 -0.99 -10.70
N ASN A 181 2.76 0.16 -11.38
CA ASN A 181 3.15 1.43 -10.78
C ASN A 181 2.19 1.85 -9.66
N LEU A 182 0.90 1.51 -9.74
CA LEU A 182 -0.04 1.70 -8.63
C LEU A 182 0.41 0.88 -7.41
N MET A 183 0.68 -0.42 -7.59
CA MET A 183 1.08 -1.31 -6.49
C MET A 183 2.30 -0.77 -5.71
N ILE A 184 3.31 -0.24 -6.42
CA ILE A 184 4.51 0.29 -5.79
C ILE A 184 4.43 1.78 -5.43
N ALA A 185 3.38 2.50 -5.84
CA ALA A 185 3.30 3.95 -5.65
C ALA A 185 3.43 4.34 -4.16
N PRO A 186 4.04 5.48 -3.82
CA PRO A 186 4.18 5.89 -2.43
C PRO A 186 2.85 6.28 -1.75
N ASP A 187 1.85 6.71 -2.53
CA ASP A 187 0.48 6.99 -2.06
C ASP A 187 -0.48 6.36 -3.06
N TRP A 188 -1.19 5.31 -2.64
CA TRP A 188 -2.09 4.57 -3.54
C TRP A 188 -3.30 5.39 -3.99
N LEU A 189 -3.89 6.19 -3.10
CA LEU A 189 -5.12 6.93 -3.39
C LEU A 189 -4.86 8.04 -4.41
N ALA A 190 -3.76 8.77 -4.24
CA ALA A 190 -3.31 9.78 -5.19
C ALA A 190 -2.85 9.15 -6.51
N ALA A 191 -2.12 8.03 -6.45
CA ALA A 191 -1.61 7.37 -7.65
C ALA A 191 -2.72 6.79 -8.53
N ALA A 192 -3.75 6.18 -7.95
CA ALA A 192 -4.89 5.67 -8.70
C ALA A 192 -5.57 6.79 -9.52
N THR A 193 -5.74 7.96 -8.91
CA THR A 193 -6.28 9.15 -9.57
C THR A 193 -5.36 9.63 -10.70
N LYS A 194 -4.06 9.78 -10.43
CA LYS A 194 -3.05 10.24 -11.41
C LYS A 194 -2.95 9.31 -12.62
N LEU A 195 -3.09 8.00 -12.40
CA LEU A 195 -3.02 6.96 -13.44
C LEU A 195 -4.36 6.71 -14.13
N ASN A 196 -5.42 7.46 -13.75
CA ASN A 196 -6.78 7.31 -14.27
C ASN A 196 -7.30 5.87 -14.13
N LEU A 197 -7.05 5.26 -12.97
CA LEU A 197 -7.51 3.92 -12.63
C LEU A 197 -8.82 3.99 -11.83
N ASP A 198 -9.75 3.10 -12.17
CA ASP A 198 -11.05 2.99 -11.51
C ASP A 198 -10.90 2.31 -10.14
N ARG A 199 -10.79 3.11 -9.07
CA ARG A 199 -10.58 2.68 -7.69
C ARG A 199 -11.89 2.71 -6.92
N THR A 200 -12.13 1.69 -6.11
CA THR A 200 -13.17 1.67 -5.06
C THR A 200 -12.53 1.18 -3.77
N GLY A 201 -12.47 2.02 -2.74
CA GLY A 201 -11.75 1.68 -1.51
C GLY A 201 -10.26 1.41 -1.77
N LEU A 202 -9.76 0.28 -1.27
CA LEU A 202 -8.39 -0.19 -1.48
C LEU A 202 -8.30 -1.22 -2.61
N ARG A 203 -9.26 -1.17 -3.55
CA ARG A 203 -9.38 -2.08 -4.69
C ARG A 203 -9.41 -1.28 -5.98
N VAL A 204 -8.99 -1.91 -7.07
CA VAL A 204 -8.97 -1.33 -8.41
C VAL A 204 -9.66 -2.27 -9.41
N SER A 205 -10.41 -1.70 -10.34
CA SER A 205 -11.01 -2.49 -11.41
C SER A 205 -9.94 -2.92 -12.40
N VAL A 206 -9.93 -4.21 -12.73
CA VAL A 206 -9.00 -4.82 -13.68
C VAL A 206 -9.72 -5.81 -14.60
N ILE A 207 -9.08 -6.08 -15.73
CA ILE A 207 -9.38 -7.18 -16.64
C ILE A 207 -8.22 -8.17 -16.59
N ALA A 208 -8.53 -9.41 -16.21
CA ALA A 208 -7.62 -10.53 -16.33
C ALA A 208 -7.92 -11.29 -17.62
N GLU A 209 -6.92 -11.41 -18.49
CA GLU A 209 -6.96 -12.22 -19.70
C GLU A 209 -6.48 -13.62 -19.37
N LYS A 210 -7.33 -14.62 -19.55
CA LYS A 210 -7.03 -16.02 -19.24
C LYS A 210 -6.31 -16.67 -20.40
N VAL A 211 -5.32 -17.52 -20.10
CA VAL A 211 -4.74 -18.41 -21.10
C VAL A 211 -5.79 -19.44 -21.57
N PRO A 212 -5.63 -20.10 -22.74
CA PRO A 212 -6.55 -21.15 -23.17
C PRO A 212 -6.71 -22.26 -22.12
N GLY A 213 -7.93 -22.48 -21.63
CA GLY A 213 -8.23 -23.43 -20.56
C GLY A 213 -7.87 -22.96 -19.14
N GLY A 214 -7.34 -21.74 -18.99
CA GLY A 214 -7.08 -21.10 -17.71
C GLY A 214 -8.36 -20.67 -16.98
N ALA A 215 -8.27 -20.54 -15.67
CA ALA A 215 -9.34 -20.09 -14.80
C ALA A 215 -8.83 -19.01 -13.84
N ILE A 216 -9.75 -18.22 -13.28
CA ILE A 216 -9.40 -17.33 -12.17
C ILE A 216 -9.14 -18.18 -10.92
N PRO A 217 -7.99 -18.04 -10.25
CA PRO A 217 -7.72 -18.76 -9.00
C PRO A 217 -8.82 -18.54 -7.96
N GLU A 218 -9.16 -19.58 -7.20
CA GLU A 218 -10.28 -19.58 -6.24
C GLU A 218 -10.20 -18.44 -5.22
N GLN A 219 -8.99 -18.11 -4.76
CA GLN A 219 -8.73 -17.00 -3.84
C GLN A 219 -9.19 -15.63 -4.37
N PHE A 220 -9.33 -15.47 -5.70
CA PHE A 220 -9.79 -14.24 -6.33
C PHE A 220 -11.26 -14.29 -6.76
N ALA A 221 -11.95 -15.43 -6.58
CA ALA A 221 -13.37 -15.57 -6.91
C ALA A 221 -14.27 -14.52 -6.23
N PRO A 222 -14.04 -14.11 -4.97
CA PRO A 222 -14.84 -13.06 -4.33
C PRO A 222 -14.77 -11.69 -5.01
N TYR A 223 -13.73 -11.44 -5.82
CA TYR A 223 -13.50 -10.17 -6.50
C TYR A 223 -14.01 -10.15 -7.93
N VAL A 224 -14.53 -11.28 -8.45
CA VAL A 224 -15.02 -11.38 -9.82
C VAL A 224 -16.36 -10.64 -9.96
N VAL A 225 -16.37 -9.60 -10.79
CA VAL A 225 -17.57 -8.83 -11.13
C VAL A 225 -18.32 -9.49 -12.29
N SER A 226 -17.58 -9.97 -13.28
CA SER A 226 -18.14 -10.68 -14.45
C SER A 226 -17.04 -11.47 -15.14
N GLN A 227 -17.37 -12.59 -15.78
CA GLN A 227 -16.40 -13.39 -16.53
C GLN A 227 -17.00 -14.05 -17.78
N THR A 228 -16.14 -14.27 -18.76
CA THR A 228 -16.35 -15.08 -19.96
C THR A 228 -15.32 -16.21 -19.99
N ASP A 229 -15.25 -17.00 -21.05
CA ASP A 229 -14.24 -18.05 -21.20
C ASP A 229 -12.81 -17.51 -21.28
N THR A 230 -12.62 -16.28 -21.74
CA THR A 230 -11.29 -15.68 -22.00
C THR A 230 -10.95 -14.49 -21.12
N LEU A 231 -11.95 -13.79 -20.56
CA LEU A 231 -11.75 -12.58 -19.78
C LEU A 231 -12.48 -12.66 -18.46
N ALA A 232 -11.93 -12.05 -17.41
CA ALA A 232 -12.67 -11.74 -16.20
C ALA A 232 -12.45 -10.27 -15.83
N LYS A 233 -13.53 -9.58 -15.47
CA LYS A 233 -13.48 -8.29 -14.79
C LYS A 233 -13.48 -8.53 -13.29
N LEU A 234 -12.50 -7.97 -12.60
CA LEU A 234 -12.38 -8.04 -11.15
C LEU A 234 -12.35 -6.63 -10.55
N LEU A 235 -12.83 -6.52 -9.31
CA LEU A 235 -12.53 -5.40 -8.41
C LEU A 235 -11.50 -5.91 -7.39
N LEU A 236 -10.22 -5.88 -7.79
CA LEU A 236 -9.15 -6.60 -7.13
C LEU A 236 -8.46 -5.70 -6.07
N PRO A 237 -8.11 -6.23 -4.89
CA PRO A 237 -7.23 -5.54 -3.95
C PRO A 237 -5.90 -5.14 -4.62
N ILE A 238 -5.39 -3.95 -4.30
CA ILE A 238 -4.21 -3.40 -4.98
C ILE A 238 -2.96 -4.25 -4.71
N GLU A 239 -2.82 -4.79 -3.49
CA GLU A 239 -1.73 -5.68 -3.09
C GLU A 239 -1.71 -7.01 -3.88
N ASP A 240 -2.87 -7.46 -4.36
CA ASP A 240 -3.03 -8.74 -5.06
C ASP A 240 -2.75 -8.67 -6.58
N LEU A 241 -2.47 -7.47 -7.12
CA LEU A 241 -2.28 -7.24 -8.56
C LEU A 241 -1.19 -8.13 -9.17
N VAL A 242 0.00 -8.16 -8.55
CA VAL A 242 1.12 -8.98 -9.03
C VAL A 242 0.83 -10.45 -8.83
N LYS A 243 0.17 -10.83 -7.73
CA LYS A 243 -0.18 -12.22 -7.43
C LYS A 243 -1.12 -12.81 -8.48
N LEU A 244 -2.14 -12.06 -8.90
CA LEU A 244 -3.01 -12.45 -10.00
C LEU A 244 -2.24 -12.54 -11.33
N ALA A 245 -1.41 -11.53 -11.63
CA ALA A 245 -0.65 -11.48 -12.89
C ALA A 245 0.50 -12.49 -13.00
N SER A 246 0.86 -13.14 -11.88
CA SER A 246 1.88 -14.19 -11.83
C SER A 246 1.27 -15.60 -11.93
N ASP A 247 -0.06 -15.72 -11.90
CA ASP A 247 -0.73 -17.01 -11.98
C ASP A 247 -0.65 -17.60 -13.40
N SER A 248 -0.36 -18.89 -13.50
CA SER A 248 -0.16 -19.55 -14.79
C SER A 248 -1.43 -19.67 -15.65
N GLY A 249 -2.61 -19.53 -15.03
CA GLY A 249 -3.90 -19.43 -15.72
C GLY A 249 -4.17 -18.06 -16.34
N ILE A 250 -3.34 -17.06 -16.04
CA ILE A 250 -3.51 -15.67 -16.46
C ILE A 250 -2.41 -15.30 -17.46
N GLY A 251 -2.82 -14.84 -18.65
CA GLY A 251 -1.93 -14.38 -19.70
C GLY A 251 -1.55 -12.91 -19.57
N TYR A 252 -2.46 -12.07 -19.09
CA TYR A 252 -2.20 -10.64 -18.88
C TYR A 252 -3.23 -9.98 -17.94
N VAL A 253 -2.81 -9.00 -17.14
CA VAL A 253 -3.70 -8.18 -16.30
C VAL A 253 -3.59 -6.71 -16.70
N ARG A 254 -4.72 -6.07 -17.00
CA ARG A 254 -4.76 -4.67 -17.45
C ARG A 254 -5.97 -3.90 -16.93
N PRO A 255 -5.96 -2.56 -16.96
CA PRO A 255 -7.15 -1.77 -16.68
C PRO A 255 -8.30 -2.10 -17.66
N PRO A 256 -9.57 -1.88 -17.26
CA PRO A 256 -10.70 -1.88 -18.18
C PRO A 256 -10.49 -0.87 -19.31
N TYR A 257 -10.97 -1.20 -20.49
CA TYR A 257 -10.93 -0.26 -21.61
C TYR A 257 -11.86 0.92 -21.32
N GLN A 258 -11.32 2.13 -21.31
CA GLN A 258 -12.12 3.34 -21.32
C GLN A 258 -12.33 3.74 -22.80
N PRO A 259 -13.57 3.68 -23.33
CA PRO A 259 -13.82 4.17 -24.67
C PRO A 259 -13.50 5.66 -24.72
N HIS A 260 -12.71 6.06 -25.71
CA HIS A 260 -12.57 7.49 -26.01
C HIS A 260 -13.96 8.05 -26.32
N PRO A 261 -14.33 9.22 -25.78
CA PRO A 261 -15.55 9.89 -26.23
C PRO A 261 -15.45 10.02 -27.76
N ALA A 262 -16.50 9.58 -28.46
CA ALA A 262 -16.58 9.80 -29.89
C ALA A 262 -16.43 11.31 -30.12
N VAL A 263 -15.38 11.70 -30.86
CA VAL A 263 -15.21 13.09 -31.27
C VAL A 263 -16.46 13.45 -32.08
N PRO A 264 -17.24 14.47 -31.70
CA PRO A 264 -18.44 14.87 -32.43
C PRO A 264 -18.13 15.37 -33.85
#